data_AF-A0A7R8VIK9-F1
#
_entry.id   AF-A0A7R8VIK9-F1
#
_cell.length_a   1.000
_cell.length_b   1.000
_cell.length_c   1.000
_cell.angle_alpha   90.00
_cell.angle_beta   90.00
_cell.angle_gamma   90.00
#
_symmetry.space_group_name_H-M   'P 1'
#
loop_
_entity.id
_entity.type
_entity.pdbx_description
1 polymer ?
#
loop_
_entity_poly.entity_id
_entity_poly.type
_entity_poly.pdbx_seq_one_letter_code
_entity_poly.pdbx_strand_id
1 'polypeptide(L)'
;MLHGEHQSYVLSSEVPADQRGCSINIALFILSMMYTMSPIMAEEFGSLTPEDLQNKVYFLLEQLQLMALDLPAKYQQRVPCDLLSGLANSLLNDTVFEIVKGLMEIQHVTEKHLYQQRLQLINKQKMELQDLLKQFPDEEIRQRQRVVLQQKHKDEMKATDMNEESVWKLCEDVNKRHPTQLQHCHIVFVSNDQRTVPLWRQKASTEEDKPVIWDYHVLFLYNPDDRCLVYDLDSELPFPTHFHKYVTETFRTDHILKPEYFRYFRVVPAPLFLQHFASDRRHMKRADGSWIHPPPNYPSISNPASNHNLEEFVSMDPTKGLGQVLNLIQLVKKFYQQP
;
A
#
# COMPACT_ATOMS: atom_id res chain seq x y z
N MET A 1 -18.06 -2.79 -39.82
CA MET A 1 -17.29 -1.54 -39.98
C MET A 1 -17.41 -0.77 -38.67
N LEU A 2 -16.44 -0.99 -37.78
CA LEU A 2 -16.33 -0.32 -36.48
C LEU A 2 -15.43 0.90 -36.68
N HIS A 3 -15.90 2.09 -36.28
CA HIS A 3 -15.05 3.27 -36.09
C HIS A 3 -15.00 3.51 -34.59
N GLY A 4 -13.82 3.29 -34.00
CA GLY A 4 -13.51 3.65 -32.62
C GLY A 4 -12.96 5.08 -32.59
N GLU A 5 -13.68 5.97 -31.91
CA GLU A 5 -13.18 7.31 -31.57
C GLU A 5 -12.28 7.22 -30.32
N HIS A 6 -11.01 7.59 -30.50
CA HIS A 6 -10.10 7.90 -29.40
C HIS A 6 -10.54 9.21 -28.74
N GLN A 7 -11.08 9.15 -27.51
CA GLN A 7 -11.18 10.31 -26.64
C GLN A 7 -9.87 10.47 -25.85
N SER A 8 -9.08 11.47 -26.24
CA SER A 8 -7.98 12.01 -25.46
C SER A 8 -8.54 12.81 -24.26
N TYR A 9 -8.24 12.37 -23.05
CA TYR A 9 -8.54 13.15 -21.84
C TYR A 9 -7.44 14.20 -21.65
N VAL A 10 -7.76 15.43 -22.03
CA VAL A 10 -7.03 16.64 -21.64
C VAL A 10 -7.36 16.92 -20.17
N LEU A 11 -6.39 16.73 -19.27
CA LEU A 11 -6.48 17.24 -17.90
C LEU A 11 -6.21 18.75 -17.94
N SER A 12 -7.29 19.54 -17.94
CA SER A 12 -7.24 20.98 -17.75
C SER A 12 -6.83 21.32 -16.31
N SER A 13 -5.83 22.19 -16.25
CA SER A 13 -5.25 22.90 -15.12
C SER A 13 -6.26 23.56 -14.17
N GLU A 14 -6.00 23.47 -12.86
CA GLU A 14 -5.98 24.62 -11.91
C GLU A 14 -5.74 24.16 -10.46
N VAL A 15 -4.47 24.13 -10.01
CA VAL A 15 -4.09 24.42 -8.60
C VAL A 15 -2.65 24.97 -8.59
N PRO A 16 -2.40 26.21 -8.11
CA PRO A 16 -1.05 26.70 -7.87
C PRO A 16 -0.60 26.33 -6.46
N ALA A 17 0.43 25.48 -6.35
CA ALA A 17 1.12 25.18 -5.10
C ALA A 17 2.62 25.34 -5.34
N ASP A 18 3.13 26.54 -5.03
CA ASP A 18 4.56 26.79 -5.04
C ASP A 18 5.26 25.93 -3.96
N GLN A 19 6.36 25.31 -4.39
CA GLN A 19 7.42 24.64 -3.62
C GLN A 19 7.22 23.29 -2.89
N ARG A 20 6.05 22.64 -2.84
CA ARG A 20 5.93 21.25 -2.32
C ARG A 20 5.60 20.16 -3.35
N GLY A 21 5.23 20.52 -4.58
CA GLY A 21 4.78 19.58 -5.62
C GLY A 21 5.86 19.06 -6.59
N CYS A 22 7.13 19.43 -6.43
CA CYS A 22 8.10 19.27 -7.52
C CYS A 22 8.67 17.84 -7.66
N SER A 23 8.86 17.10 -6.57
CA SER A 23 9.38 15.73 -6.62
C SER A 23 8.31 14.69 -6.98
N ILE A 24 7.05 14.96 -6.60
CA ILE A 24 5.89 14.11 -6.93
C ILE A 24 5.58 14.16 -8.43
N ASN A 25 5.69 15.34 -9.04
CA ASN A 25 5.46 15.50 -10.48
C ASN A 25 6.54 14.82 -11.34
N ILE A 26 7.80 14.80 -10.88
CA ILE A 26 8.88 14.09 -11.59
C ILE A 26 8.71 12.58 -11.46
N ALA A 27 8.32 12.06 -10.30
CA ALA A 27 8.06 10.64 -10.11
C ALA A 27 6.86 10.16 -10.96
N LEU A 28 5.75 10.89 -10.96
CA LEU A 28 4.59 10.63 -11.83
C LEU A 28 4.94 10.73 -13.32
N PHE A 29 5.83 11.66 -13.67
CA PHE A 29 6.33 11.80 -15.03
C PHE A 29 7.21 10.63 -15.44
N ILE A 30 8.18 10.23 -14.62
CA ILE A 30 9.02 9.05 -14.84
C ILE A 30 8.12 7.80 -14.97
N LEU A 31 7.11 7.65 -14.12
CA LEU A 31 6.12 6.58 -14.22
C LEU A 31 5.34 6.61 -15.54
N SER A 32 4.94 7.80 -16.02
CA SER A 32 4.28 7.97 -17.33
C SER A 32 5.21 7.67 -18.51
N MET A 33 6.48 8.05 -18.42
CA MET A 33 7.51 7.71 -19.42
C MET A 33 7.72 6.19 -19.47
N MET A 34 7.87 5.56 -18.31
CA MET A 34 8.04 4.10 -18.21
C MET A 34 6.80 3.35 -18.73
N TYR A 35 5.59 3.87 -18.49
CA TYR A 35 4.34 3.31 -19.00
C TYR A 35 4.23 3.40 -20.53
N THR A 36 4.67 4.53 -21.12
CA THR A 36 4.68 4.71 -22.59
C THR A 36 5.78 3.91 -23.28
N MET A 37 6.87 3.59 -22.58
CA MET A 37 7.95 2.72 -23.07
C MET A 37 7.62 1.21 -22.98
N SER A 38 6.67 0.80 -22.14
CA SER A 38 6.34 -0.60 -21.88
C SER A 38 5.87 -1.40 -23.12
N PRO A 39 5.03 -0.87 -24.04
CA PRO A 39 4.68 -1.58 -25.29
C PRO A 39 5.86 -1.77 -26.24
N ILE A 40 6.86 -0.88 -26.18
CA ILE A 40 8.08 -0.92 -27.00
C ILE A 40 9.02 -2.05 -26.51
N MET A 41 8.88 -2.47 -25.25
CA MET A 41 9.67 -3.52 -24.62
C MET A 41 9.11 -4.94 -24.86
N ALA A 42 7.86 -5.07 -25.29
CA ALA A 42 7.11 -6.32 -25.33
C ALA A 42 7.38 -7.20 -26.56
N GLU A 43 8.28 -6.82 -27.47
CA GLU A 43 8.71 -7.69 -28.57
C GLU A 43 9.68 -8.77 -28.06
N GLU A 44 9.24 -10.04 -28.17
CA GLU A 44 9.93 -11.25 -27.69
C GLU A 44 11.33 -11.44 -28.27
N PHE A 45 12.34 -11.71 -27.43
CA PHE A 45 13.57 -12.38 -27.87
C PHE A 45 14.15 -13.33 -26.81
N GLY A 46 14.67 -14.47 -27.30
CA GLY A 46 15.46 -15.44 -26.54
C GLY A 46 16.79 -14.85 -26.03
N SER A 47 17.70 -15.70 -25.56
CA SER A 47 18.93 -15.31 -24.84
C SER A 47 19.71 -14.15 -25.49
N LEU A 48 19.53 -12.94 -24.95
CA LEU A 48 20.19 -11.71 -25.39
C LEU A 48 21.68 -11.75 -25.03
N THR A 49 22.54 -11.34 -25.96
CA THR A 49 23.98 -11.19 -25.68
C THR A 49 24.23 -9.91 -24.86
N PRO A 50 25.40 -9.77 -24.20
CA PRO A 50 25.77 -8.53 -23.51
C PRO A 50 25.74 -7.28 -24.42
N GLU A 51 26.02 -7.46 -25.71
CA GLU A 51 25.98 -6.40 -26.72
C GLU A 51 24.54 -5.97 -27.03
N ASP A 52 23.61 -6.92 -27.12
CA ASP A 52 22.17 -6.63 -27.29
C ASP A 52 21.60 -5.89 -26.07
N LEU A 53 22.04 -6.31 -24.88
CA LEU A 53 21.65 -5.69 -23.61
C LEU A 53 22.12 -4.24 -23.54
N GLN A 54 23.38 -3.99 -23.94
CA GLN A 54 23.95 -2.65 -24.03
C GLN A 54 23.21 -1.76 -25.06
N ASN A 55 22.91 -2.30 -26.24
CA ASN A 55 22.15 -1.59 -27.28
C ASN A 55 20.74 -1.21 -26.80
N LYS A 56 20.10 -2.09 -26.02
CA LYS A 56 18.78 -1.85 -25.41
C LYS A 56 18.84 -0.77 -24.32
N VAL A 57 19.90 -0.71 -23.51
CA VAL A 57 20.13 0.39 -22.53
C VAL A 57 20.28 1.73 -23.27
N TYR A 58 21.07 1.77 -24.35
CA TYR A 58 21.26 3.01 -25.10
C TYR A 58 19.98 3.50 -25.77
N PHE A 59 19.20 2.58 -26.35
CA PHE A 59 17.89 2.89 -26.91
C PHE A 59 16.93 3.46 -25.85
N LEU A 60 16.84 2.83 -24.68
CA LEU A 60 16.00 3.31 -23.58
C LEU A 60 16.44 4.67 -23.06
N LEU A 61 17.75 4.88 -22.93
CA LEU A 61 18.31 6.16 -22.51
C LEU A 61 17.95 7.28 -23.49
N GLU A 62 18.04 7.02 -24.80
CA GLU A 62 17.68 7.98 -25.85
C GLU A 62 16.19 8.37 -25.76
N GLN A 63 15.30 7.39 -25.61
CA GLN A 63 13.86 7.66 -25.48
C GLN A 63 13.51 8.43 -24.21
N LEU A 64 14.16 8.07 -23.08
CA LEU A 64 14.01 8.80 -21.83
C LEU A 64 14.54 10.24 -21.92
N GLN A 65 15.62 10.48 -22.68
CA GLN A 65 16.13 11.82 -22.95
C GLN A 65 15.17 12.65 -23.79
N LEU A 66 14.58 12.06 -24.85
CA LEU A 66 13.58 12.73 -25.69
C LEU A 66 12.36 13.16 -24.87
N MET A 67 11.83 12.26 -24.05
CA MET A 67 10.72 12.58 -23.15
C MET A 67 11.10 13.65 -22.12
N ALA A 68 12.32 13.60 -21.55
CA ALA A 68 12.78 14.63 -20.62
C ALA A 68 12.88 16.03 -21.27
N LEU A 69 13.13 16.11 -22.58
CA LEU A 69 13.17 17.36 -23.33
C LEU A 69 11.78 18.00 -23.52
N ASP A 70 10.71 17.20 -23.52
CA ASP A 70 9.33 17.71 -23.61
C ASP A 70 8.85 18.39 -22.31
N LEU A 71 9.65 18.32 -21.23
CA LEU A 71 9.32 18.96 -19.97
C LEU A 71 9.55 20.49 -20.01
N PRO A 72 8.78 21.27 -19.23
CA PRO A 72 9.13 22.65 -18.91
C PRO A 72 10.53 22.77 -18.28
N ALA A 73 11.30 23.81 -18.64
CA ALA A 73 12.70 23.99 -18.24
C ALA A 73 12.99 23.86 -16.72
N LYS A 74 12.03 24.26 -15.87
CA LYS A 74 12.12 24.12 -14.40
C LYS A 74 12.18 22.67 -13.90
N TYR A 75 11.70 21.72 -14.70
CA TYR A 75 11.73 20.29 -14.39
C TYR A 75 12.87 19.57 -15.12
N GLN A 76 13.27 20.03 -16.32
CA GLN A 76 14.44 19.50 -17.04
C GLN A 76 15.72 19.56 -16.18
N GLN A 77 15.93 20.66 -15.44
CA GLN A 77 17.06 20.82 -14.54
C GLN A 77 17.09 19.81 -13.37
N ARG A 78 15.99 19.09 -13.14
CA ARG A 78 15.84 18.10 -12.07
C ARG A 78 15.88 16.66 -12.58
N VAL A 79 16.05 16.46 -13.89
CA VAL A 79 16.13 15.16 -14.55
C VAL A 79 17.49 15.05 -15.29
N PRO A 80 18.59 14.84 -14.54
CA PRO A 80 19.93 14.75 -15.14
C PRO A 80 20.09 13.44 -15.94
N CYS A 81 21.01 13.44 -16.92
CA CYS A 81 21.30 12.26 -17.74
C CYS A 81 21.67 11.02 -16.94
N ASP A 82 22.34 11.19 -15.79
CA ASP A 82 22.71 10.07 -14.90
C ASP A 82 21.46 9.39 -14.31
N LEU A 83 20.41 10.16 -13.98
CA LEU A 83 19.13 9.61 -13.53
C LEU A 83 18.45 8.83 -14.66
N LEU A 84 18.47 9.37 -15.89
CA LEU A 84 17.91 8.70 -17.06
C LEU A 84 18.67 7.41 -17.40
N SER A 85 19.99 7.39 -17.23
CA SER A 85 20.82 6.20 -17.40
C SER A 85 20.52 5.13 -16.35
N GLY A 86 20.34 5.53 -15.08
CA GLY A 86 19.88 4.64 -14.01
C GLY A 86 18.48 4.06 -14.27
N LEU A 87 17.58 4.86 -14.84
CA LEU A 87 16.24 4.41 -15.26
C LEU A 87 16.29 3.45 -16.44
N ALA A 88 17.10 3.72 -17.47
CA ALA A 88 17.28 2.83 -18.62
C ALA A 88 17.81 1.45 -18.20
N ASN A 89 18.78 1.40 -17.29
CA ASN A 89 19.28 0.14 -16.73
C ASN A 89 18.24 -0.59 -15.86
N SER A 90 17.39 0.16 -15.14
CA SER A 90 16.31 -0.42 -14.34
C SER A 90 15.18 -0.99 -15.18
N LEU A 91 14.84 -0.33 -16.29
CA LEU A 91 13.88 -0.80 -17.29
C LEU A 91 14.34 -2.08 -18.00
N LEU A 92 15.66 -2.27 -18.12
CA LEU A 92 16.26 -3.45 -18.71
C LEU A 92 16.03 -4.75 -17.92
N ASN A 93 15.82 -4.63 -16.61
CA ASN A 93 15.53 -5.77 -15.74
C ASN A 93 14.01 -6.04 -15.78
N ASP A 94 13.55 -6.48 -16.96
CA ASP A 94 12.14 -6.66 -17.38
C ASP A 94 11.29 -7.36 -16.31
N THR A 95 11.90 -8.23 -15.51
CA THR A 95 11.21 -8.96 -14.43
C THR A 95 10.80 -8.04 -13.28
N VAL A 96 11.72 -7.28 -12.68
CA VAL A 96 11.43 -6.42 -11.52
C VAL A 96 10.43 -5.32 -11.87
N PHE A 97 10.55 -4.75 -13.06
CA PHE A 97 9.65 -3.70 -13.54
C PHE A 97 8.23 -4.22 -13.80
N GLU A 98 8.06 -5.32 -14.54
CA GLU A 98 6.72 -5.88 -14.80
C GLU A 98 6.05 -6.41 -13.53
N ILE A 99 6.81 -6.84 -12.51
CA ILE A 99 6.25 -7.20 -11.20
C ILE A 99 5.77 -5.96 -10.46
N VAL A 100 6.58 -4.90 -10.38
CA VAL A 100 6.18 -3.66 -9.70
C VAL A 100 4.97 -3.05 -10.40
N LYS A 101 4.94 -3.08 -11.73
CA LYS A 101 3.79 -2.67 -12.54
C LYS A 101 2.57 -3.56 -12.32
N GLY A 102 2.72 -4.88 -12.35
CA GLY A 102 1.64 -5.83 -12.05
C GLY A 102 1.08 -5.67 -10.63
N LEU A 103 1.97 -5.53 -9.64
CA LEU A 103 1.66 -5.21 -8.24
C LEU A 103 0.89 -3.88 -8.12
N MET A 104 1.31 -2.86 -8.87
CA MET A 104 0.63 -1.57 -8.91
C MET A 104 -0.74 -1.65 -9.58
N GLU A 105 -0.90 -2.41 -10.67
CA GLU A 105 -2.20 -2.58 -11.33
C GLU A 105 -3.20 -3.33 -10.42
N ILE A 106 -2.75 -4.40 -9.75
CA ILE A 106 -3.54 -5.13 -8.75
C ILE A 106 -3.96 -4.18 -7.65
N GLN A 107 -2.99 -3.46 -7.10
CA GLN A 107 -3.29 -2.53 -6.04
C GLN A 107 -4.25 -1.44 -6.53
N HIS A 108 -4.08 -0.89 -7.72
CA HIS A 108 -4.98 0.14 -8.23
C HIS A 108 -6.43 -0.37 -8.29
N VAL A 109 -6.63 -1.62 -8.72
CA VAL A 109 -7.95 -2.25 -8.73
C VAL A 109 -8.47 -2.48 -7.30
N THR A 110 -7.65 -3.02 -6.40
CA THR A 110 -8.01 -3.25 -4.99
C THR A 110 -8.31 -1.94 -4.26
N GLU A 111 -7.49 -0.91 -4.44
CA GLU A 111 -7.68 0.42 -3.88
C GLU A 111 -8.93 1.09 -4.45
N LYS A 112 -9.14 1.04 -5.76
CA LYS A 112 -10.36 1.58 -6.36
C LYS A 112 -11.60 0.91 -5.78
N HIS A 113 -11.57 -0.40 -5.58
CA HIS A 113 -12.67 -1.14 -4.97
C HIS A 113 -12.87 -0.74 -3.49
N LEU A 114 -11.81 -0.74 -2.69
CA LEU A 114 -11.86 -0.36 -1.26
C LEU A 114 -12.25 1.11 -1.07
N TYR A 115 -11.76 2.00 -1.92
CA TYR A 115 -12.14 3.42 -1.93
C TYR A 115 -13.63 3.60 -2.23
N GLN A 116 -14.16 2.88 -3.23
CA GLN A 116 -15.60 2.90 -3.52
C GLN A 116 -16.42 2.39 -2.32
N GLN A 117 -15.98 1.31 -1.65
CA GLN A 117 -16.63 0.81 -0.43
C GLN A 117 -16.57 1.84 0.72
N ARG A 118 -15.41 2.46 0.96
CA ARG A 118 -15.25 3.51 1.97
C ARG A 118 -16.12 4.73 1.66
N LEU A 119 -16.20 5.15 0.40
CA LEU A 119 -17.05 6.26 -0.01
C LEU A 119 -18.54 5.96 0.23
N GLN A 120 -18.98 4.73 -0.05
CA GLN A 120 -20.34 4.28 0.28
C GLN A 120 -20.59 4.32 1.79
N LEU A 121 -19.63 3.87 2.60
CA LEU A 121 -19.74 3.92 4.06
C LEU A 121 -19.83 5.37 4.56
N ILE A 122 -18.93 6.25 4.14
CA ILE A 122 -18.94 7.68 4.53
C ILE A 122 -20.27 8.33 4.14
N ASN A 123 -20.77 8.06 2.93
CA ASN A 123 -22.06 8.58 2.49
C ASN A 123 -23.22 8.06 3.35
N LYS A 124 -23.19 6.77 3.71
CA LYS A 124 -24.17 6.17 4.63
C LYS A 124 -24.12 6.85 6.01
N GLN A 125 -22.92 7.02 6.57
CA GLN A 125 -22.71 7.69 7.87
C GLN A 125 -23.21 9.13 7.85
N LYS A 126 -22.99 9.85 6.75
CA LYS A 126 -23.50 11.21 6.54
C LYS A 126 -25.04 11.26 6.51
N MET A 127 -25.68 10.28 5.86
CA MET A 127 -27.15 10.16 5.86
C MET A 127 -27.69 9.85 7.25
N GLU A 128 -27.08 8.90 7.98
CA GLU A 128 -27.48 8.56 9.35
C GLU A 128 -27.38 9.77 10.29
N LEU A 129 -26.33 10.60 10.14
CA LEU A 129 -26.18 11.82 10.92
C LEU A 129 -27.28 12.84 10.57
N GLN A 130 -27.63 13.02 9.29
CA GLN A 130 -28.72 13.90 8.90
C GLN A 130 -30.08 13.43 9.43
N ASP A 131 -30.33 12.13 9.42
CA ASP A 131 -31.57 11.57 9.94
C ASP A 131 -31.66 11.72 11.45
N LEU A 132 -30.57 11.51 12.19
CA LEU A 132 -30.49 11.77 13.63
C LEU A 132 -30.81 13.24 13.95
N LEU A 133 -30.25 14.19 13.19
CA LEU A 133 -30.52 15.62 13.36
C LEU A 133 -31.99 15.98 13.11
N LYS A 134 -32.69 15.26 12.22
CA LYS A 134 -34.13 15.47 11.93
C LYS A 134 -35.04 14.79 12.95
N GLN A 135 -34.65 13.62 13.45
CA GLN A 135 -35.49 12.75 14.26
C GLN A 135 -35.56 13.20 15.73
N PHE A 136 -34.51 13.85 16.24
CA PHE A 136 -34.43 14.30 17.63
C PHE A 136 -34.31 15.83 17.72
N PRO A 137 -35.42 16.57 17.90
CA PRO A 137 -35.39 18.02 18.03
C PRO A 137 -34.79 18.50 19.36
N ASP A 138 -34.80 17.67 20.40
CA ASP A 138 -34.19 17.96 21.71
C ASP A 138 -32.66 17.84 21.65
N GLU A 139 -31.93 18.89 22.05
CA GLU A 139 -30.46 18.95 21.96
C GLU A 139 -29.74 17.99 22.92
N GLU A 140 -30.26 17.72 24.12
CA GLU A 140 -29.63 16.76 25.03
C GLU A 140 -29.71 15.34 24.47
N ILE A 141 -30.88 14.96 23.94
CA ILE A 141 -31.09 13.64 23.33
C ILE A 141 -30.24 13.52 22.06
N ARG A 142 -30.20 14.58 21.23
CA ARG A 142 -29.38 14.63 20.02
C ARG A 142 -27.90 14.46 20.33
N GLN A 143 -27.41 15.11 21.39
CA GLN A 143 -26.02 14.99 21.81
C GLN A 143 -25.67 13.58 22.28
N ARG A 144 -26.53 12.95 23.09
CA ARG A 144 -26.33 11.55 23.54
C ARG A 144 -26.33 10.59 22.37
N GLN A 145 -27.31 10.71 21.47
CA GLN A 145 -27.40 9.87 20.28
C GLN A 145 -26.23 10.10 19.31
N ARG A 146 -25.72 11.34 19.20
CA ARG A 146 -24.55 11.66 18.38
C ARG A 146 -23.29 10.98 18.87
N VAL A 147 -23.05 10.93 20.18
CA VAL A 147 -21.88 10.21 20.75
C VAL A 147 -21.96 8.72 20.44
N VAL A 148 -23.15 8.12 20.60
CA VAL A 148 -23.38 6.70 20.27
C VAL A 148 -23.16 6.45 18.76
N LEU A 149 -23.71 7.31 17.91
CA LEU A 149 -23.57 7.20 16.46
C LEU A 149 -22.12 7.40 16.01
N GLN A 150 -21.40 8.35 16.59
CA GLN A 150 -19.97 8.57 16.31
C GLN A 150 -19.11 7.39 16.76
N GLN A 151 -19.43 6.78 17.90
CA GLN A 151 -18.76 5.56 18.34
C GLN A 151 -19.04 4.41 17.35
N LYS A 152 -20.30 4.23 16.94
CA LYS A 152 -20.68 3.27 15.88
C LYS A 152 -19.92 3.52 14.58
N HIS A 153 -19.83 4.78 14.12
CA HIS A 153 -19.11 5.14 12.88
C HIS A 153 -17.61 4.89 12.98
N LYS A 154 -17.02 5.12 14.17
CA LYS A 154 -15.62 4.83 14.46
C LYS A 154 -15.33 3.33 14.46
N ASP A 155 -16.24 2.54 15.03
CA ASP A 155 -16.14 1.08 15.04
C ASP A 155 -16.35 0.50 13.63
N GLU A 156 -17.21 1.13 12.81
CA GLU A 156 -17.39 0.79 11.40
C GLU A 156 -16.16 1.13 10.54
N MET A 157 -15.51 2.29 10.77
CA MET A 157 -14.26 2.62 10.06
C MET A 157 -13.16 1.60 10.35
N LYS A 158 -12.96 1.23 11.62
CA LYS A 158 -11.97 0.21 12.01
C LYS A 158 -12.21 -1.16 11.37
N ALA A 159 -13.46 -1.48 11.08
CA ALA A 159 -13.85 -2.77 10.53
C ALA A 159 -14.01 -2.78 9.00
N THR A 160 -13.70 -1.67 8.31
CA THR A 160 -13.43 -1.72 6.86
C THR A 160 -11.98 -2.10 6.51
N ASP A 161 -11.11 -2.21 7.53
CA ASP A 161 -9.68 -2.37 7.36
C ASP A 161 -9.27 -3.85 7.44
N MET A 162 -9.80 -4.67 6.51
CA MET A 162 -9.38 -6.07 6.32
C MET A 162 -8.01 -6.15 5.62
N ASN A 163 -7.00 -5.57 6.27
CA ASN A 163 -5.67 -5.42 5.72
C ASN A 163 -4.99 -6.79 5.58
N GLU A 164 -5.26 -7.74 6.46
CA GLU A 164 -4.65 -9.07 6.38
C GLU A 164 -5.12 -9.87 5.16
N GLU A 165 -6.43 -9.86 4.83
CA GLU A 165 -6.94 -10.57 3.65
C GLU A 165 -6.55 -9.86 2.35
N SER A 166 -6.53 -8.52 2.36
CA SER A 166 -6.08 -7.73 1.20
C SER A 166 -4.62 -8.00 0.86
N VAL A 167 -3.76 -8.05 1.88
CA VAL A 167 -2.34 -8.41 1.75
C VAL A 167 -2.17 -9.87 1.34
N TRP A 168 -2.97 -10.79 1.87
CA TRP A 168 -2.96 -12.20 1.43
C TRP A 168 -3.33 -12.33 -0.05
N LYS A 169 -4.33 -11.59 -0.52
CA LYS A 169 -4.72 -11.56 -1.94
C LYS A 169 -3.61 -11.01 -2.83
N LEU A 170 -2.87 -10.00 -2.35
CA LEU A 170 -1.69 -9.51 -3.06
C LEU A 170 -0.62 -10.60 -3.17
N CYS A 171 -0.34 -11.35 -2.09
CA CYS A 171 0.56 -12.50 -2.17
C CYS A 171 0.06 -13.58 -3.13
N GLU A 172 -1.24 -13.91 -3.09
CA GLU A 172 -1.83 -14.97 -3.91
C GLU A 172 -1.63 -14.63 -5.39
N ASP A 173 -1.85 -13.37 -5.72
CA ASP A 173 -1.70 -12.88 -7.07
C ASP A 173 -0.24 -12.85 -7.53
N VAL A 174 0.70 -12.37 -6.70
CA VAL A 174 2.14 -12.47 -6.95
C VAL A 174 2.55 -13.91 -7.21
N ASN A 175 2.07 -14.86 -6.40
CA ASN A 175 2.39 -16.27 -6.58
C ASN A 175 1.88 -16.82 -7.93
N LYS A 176 0.72 -16.34 -8.40
CA LYS A 176 0.13 -16.76 -9.69
C LYS A 176 0.86 -16.17 -10.89
N ARG A 177 1.19 -14.88 -10.85
CA ARG A 177 1.79 -14.16 -12.00
C ARG A 177 3.31 -14.18 -12.01
N HIS A 178 3.93 -14.17 -10.83
CA HIS A 178 5.36 -14.01 -10.62
C HIS A 178 5.89 -14.91 -9.48
N PRO A 179 5.76 -16.25 -9.57
CA PRO A 179 6.07 -17.17 -8.47
C PRO A 179 7.52 -17.06 -7.96
N THR A 180 8.48 -16.77 -8.85
CA THR A 180 9.91 -16.61 -8.50
C THR A 180 10.17 -15.40 -7.61
N GLN A 181 9.20 -14.51 -7.47
CA GLN A 181 9.36 -13.21 -6.83
C GLN A 181 8.72 -13.18 -5.45
N LEU A 182 7.81 -14.12 -5.19
CA LEU A 182 7.20 -14.31 -3.89
C LEU A 182 8.25 -14.49 -2.78
N GLN A 183 9.40 -15.10 -3.09
CA GLN A 183 10.51 -15.27 -2.15
C GLN A 183 11.13 -13.95 -1.67
N HIS A 184 10.96 -12.87 -2.43
CA HIS A 184 11.42 -11.52 -2.09
C HIS A 184 10.36 -10.70 -1.34
N CYS A 185 9.15 -11.24 -1.18
CA CYS A 185 8.04 -10.58 -0.53
C CYS A 185 7.94 -10.97 0.95
N HIS A 186 7.56 -10.01 1.79
CA HIS A 186 7.40 -10.16 3.22
C HIS A 186 6.09 -9.52 3.67
N ILE A 187 5.41 -10.17 4.60
CA ILE A 187 4.27 -9.59 5.30
C ILE A 187 4.72 -9.14 6.68
N VAL A 188 4.43 -7.89 7.01
CA VAL A 188 4.81 -7.29 8.28
C VAL A 188 3.56 -6.93 9.05
N PHE A 189 3.30 -7.69 10.12
CA PHE A 189 2.31 -7.31 11.13
C PHE A 189 2.96 -6.33 12.10
N VAL A 190 2.28 -5.22 12.37
CA VAL A 190 2.70 -4.17 13.29
C VAL A 190 1.75 -4.16 14.47
N SER A 191 2.23 -4.41 15.67
CA SER A 191 1.42 -4.39 16.89
C SER A 191 2.33 -4.29 18.13
N ASN A 192 1.75 -4.42 19.32
CA ASN A 192 2.44 -4.56 20.60
C ASN A 192 1.52 -5.28 21.60
N ASP A 193 2.04 -5.55 22.80
CA ASP A 193 1.30 -6.28 23.84
C ASP A 193 -0.04 -5.61 24.21
N GLN A 194 -0.11 -4.28 24.09
CA GLN A 194 -1.29 -3.49 24.42
C GLN A 194 -2.26 -3.31 23.26
N ARG A 195 -1.91 -3.76 22.04
CA ARG A 195 -2.66 -3.47 20.81
C ARG A 195 -2.98 -1.99 20.67
N THR A 196 -1.95 -1.18 20.86
CA THR A 196 -2.05 0.27 20.69
C THR A 196 -0.78 0.77 20.02
N VAL A 197 -0.74 0.73 18.70
CA VAL A 197 0.39 1.20 17.90
C VAL A 197 0.01 2.46 17.12
N PRO A 198 0.73 3.58 17.32
CA PRO A 198 0.51 4.81 16.55
C PRO A 198 1.21 4.73 15.19
N LEU A 199 0.46 5.04 14.12
CA LEU A 199 0.97 5.16 12.74
C LEU A 199 0.59 6.52 12.16
N TRP A 200 1.57 7.28 11.67
CA TRP A 200 1.38 8.55 10.98
C TRP A 200 1.16 8.36 9.47
N ARG A 201 0.67 9.41 8.79
CA ARG A 201 0.39 9.40 7.34
C ARG A 201 -0.58 8.28 6.98
N GLN A 202 -1.69 8.20 7.70
CA GLN A 202 -2.73 7.20 7.48
C GLN A 202 -4.00 7.91 7.02
N LYS A 203 -4.66 7.38 5.98
CA LYS A 203 -5.87 7.94 5.35
C LYS A 203 -7.03 8.13 6.33
N ALA A 204 -7.06 7.37 7.42
CA ALA A 204 -8.06 7.46 8.47
C ALA A 204 -7.81 8.62 9.47
N SER A 205 -6.66 9.32 9.36
CA SER A 205 -6.39 10.49 10.20
C SER A 205 -7.28 11.66 9.79
N THR A 206 -7.78 12.40 10.78
CA THR A 206 -8.52 13.65 10.54
C THR A 206 -7.63 14.90 10.58
N GLU A 207 -6.35 14.74 10.91
CA GLU A 207 -5.38 15.84 11.08
C GLU A 207 -3.98 15.41 10.57
N GLU A 208 -3.31 16.31 9.84
CA GLU A 208 -2.07 16.01 9.07
C GLU A 208 -0.90 15.45 9.91
N ASP A 209 -0.86 15.75 11.22
CA ASP A 209 0.23 15.37 12.12
C ASP A 209 -0.18 14.45 13.28
N LYS A 210 -1.43 13.99 13.30
CA LYS A 210 -1.89 13.03 14.31
C LYS A 210 -1.75 11.59 13.80
N PRO A 211 -1.25 10.66 14.65
CA PRO A 211 -1.24 9.27 14.30
C PRO A 211 -2.65 8.67 14.42
N VAL A 212 -2.91 7.64 13.61
CA VAL A 212 -4.01 6.70 13.84
C VAL A 212 -3.52 5.62 14.80
N ILE A 213 -4.33 5.29 15.81
CA ILE A 213 -4.01 4.24 16.77
C ILE A 213 -4.67 2.94 16.32
N TRP A 214 -3.83 1.98 15.95
CA TRP A 214 -4.22 0.65 15.51
C TRP A 214 -4.05 -0.37 16.62
N ASP A 215 -4.89 -1.40 16.62
CA ASP A 215 -4.69 -2.62 17.39
C ASP A 215 -3.62 -3.51 16.76
N TYR A 216 -3.70 -3.67 15.44
CA TYR A 216 -2.60 -4.13 14.60
C TYR A 216 -2.73 -3.51 13.20
N HIS A 217 -1.63 -3.51 12.45
CA HIS A 217 -1.63 -3.13 11.03
C HIS A 217 -0.84 -4.14 10.22
N VAL A 218 -1.14 -4.28 8.93
CA VAL A 218 -0.49 -5.27 8.05
C VAL A 218 0.06 -4.59 6.81
N LEU A 219 1.35 -4.80 6.57
CA LEU A 219 2.07 -4.24 5.43
C LEU A 219 2.57 -5.36 4.52
N PHE A 220 2.59 -5.09 3.22
CA PHE A 220 3.32 -5.92 2.26
C PHE A 220 4.63 -5.23 1.89
N LEU A 221 5.75 -5.94 2.03
CA LEU A 221 7.08 -5.47 1.68
C LEU A 221 7.61 -6.28 0.49
N TYR A 222 8.17 -5.61 -0.50
CA TYR A 222 8.92 -6.23 -1.60
C TYR A 222 10.38 -5.82 -1.48
N ASN A 223 11.27 -6.80 -1.36
CA ASN A 223 12.70 -6.59 -1.12
C ASN A 223 13.54 -7.56 -1.97
N PRO A 224 13.58 -7.36 -3.31
CA PRO A 224 14.34 -8.22 -4.22
C PRO A 224 15.86 -8.04 -4.10
N ASP A 225 16.29 -6.82 -3.76
CA ASP A 225 17.68 -6.38 -3.74
C ASP A 225 17.84 -5.26 -2.69
N ASP A 226 18.63 -4.22 -2.99
CA ASP A 226 18.86 -3.06 -2.12
C ASP A 226 17.65 -2.11 -2.06
N ARG A 227 16.60 -2.38 -2.83
CA ARG A 227 15.39 -1.56 -2.90
C ARG A 227 14.25 -2.25 -2.16
N CYS A 228 14.03 -1.86 -0.91
CA CYS A 228 12.84 -2.25 -0.17
C CYS A 228 11.67 -1.27 -0.44
N LEU A 229 10.56 -1.81 -0.93
CA LEU A 229 9.29 -1.10 -1.15
C LEU A 229 8.24 -1.55 -0.15
N VAL A 230 7.47 -0.61 0.38
CA VAL A 230 6.35 -0.82 1.30
C VAL A 230 5.04 -0.52 0.58
N TYR A 231 4.12 -1.47 0.67
CA TYR A 231 2.78 -1.44 0.13
C TYR A 231 1.82 -1.39 1.32
N ASP A 232 1.34 -0.19 1.61
CA ASP A 232 0.35 0.10 2.67
C ASP A 232 -0.88 0.74 2.02
N LEU A 233 -2.00 0.02 2.02
CA LEU A 233 -3.25 0.49 1.41
C LEU A 233 -3.87 1.67 2.18
N ASP A 234 -3.47 1.85 3.44
CA ASP A 234 -3.96 2.90 4.32
C ASP A 234 -3.04 4.10 4.44
N SER A 235 -1.90 4.09 3.75
CA SER A 235 -0.98 5.23 3.80
C SER A 235 -1.44 6.41 2.93
N GLU A 236 -1.15 7.62 3.38
CA GLU A 236 -1.19 8.84 2.57
C GLU A 236 0.09 9.03 1.74
N LEU A 237 1.12 8.23 2.00
CA LEU A 237 2.37 8.28 1.25
C LEU A 237 2.19 7.71 -0.17
N PRO A 238 3.11 8.02 -1.11
CA PRO A 238 3.08 7.43 -2.45
C PRO A 238 3.04 5.91 -2.41
N PHE A 239 2.28 5.30 -3.30
CA PHE A 239 2.13 3.85 -3.35
C PHE A 239 2.83 3.28 -4.61
N PRO A 240 3.81 2.36 -4.47
CA PRO A 240 4.46 1.94 -3.23
C PRO A 240 5.39 3.04 -2.66
N THR A 241 5.71 2.96 -1.37
CA THR A 241 6.65 3.87 -0.71
C THR A 241 8.01 3.19 -0.52
N HIS A 242 9.12 3.88 -0.80
CA HIS A 242 10.44 3.40 -0.37
C HIS A 242 10.50 3.21 1.15
N PHE A 243 11.06 2.08 1.61
CA PHE A 243 11.09 1.69 3.02
C PHE A 243 11.64 2.78 3.94
N HIS A 244 12.76 3.42 3.59
CA HIS A 244 13.32 4.53 4.36
C HIS A 244 12.32 5.68 4.58
N LYS A 245 11.59 6.07 3.52
CA LYS A 245 10.59 7.13 3.59
C LYS A 245 9.40 6.70 4.44
N TYR A 246 8.92 5.47 4.26
CA TYR A 246 7.82 4.93 5.05
C TYR A 246 8.16 4.88 6.55
N VAL A 247 9.34 4.38 6.90
CA VAL A 247 9.79 4.34 8.31
C VAL A 247 9.89 5.75 8.90
N THR A 248 10.51 6.69 8.19
CA THR A 248 10.73 8.05 8.72
C THR A 248 9.43 8.84 8.89
N GLU A 249 8.46 8.68 7.98
CA GLU A 249 7.22 9.44 8.01
C GLU A 249 6.07 8.77 8.77
N THR A 250 5.90 7.45 8.63
CA THR A 250 4.79 6.68 9.22
C THR A 250 5.13 6.14 10.60
N PHE A 251 6.30 5.54 10.77
CA PHE A 251 6.70 5.00 12.07
C PHE A 251 7.30 6.11 12.94
N ARG A 252 8.18 6.95 12.40
CA ARG A 252 9.00 7.89 13.18
C ARG A 252 9.83 7.14 14.26
N THR A 253 10.59 7.87 15.08
CA THR A 253 11.40 7.25 16.15
C THR A 253 10.54 6.77 17.32
N ASP A 254 10.94 5.72 18.03
CA ASP A 254 10.31 5.34 19.30
C ASP A 254 10.64 6.34 20.43
N HIS A 255 11.67 7.19 20.29
CA HIS A 255 12.02 8.20 21.32
C HIS A 255 10.93 9.25 21.57
N ILE A 256 9.99 9.44 20.65
CA ILE A 256 8.84 10.34 20.82
C ILE A 256 7.63 9.64 21.45
N LEU A 257 7.73 8.33 21.71
CA LEU A 257 6.66 7.52 22.28
C LEU A 257 6.97 7.15 23.73
N LYS A 258 5.90 6.86 24.47
CA LYS A 258 6.03 6.11 25.73
C LYS A 258 6.26 4.63 25.44
N PRO A 259 6.97 3.88 26.31
CA PRO A 259 7.28 2.46 26.09
C PRO A 259 6.07 1.57 25.78
N GLU A 260 4.90 1.87 26.36
CA GLU A 260 3.66 1.12 26.10
C GLU A 260 3.14 1.25 24.65
N TYR A 261 3.63 2.23 23.88
CA TYR A 261 3.27 2.45 22.48
C TYR A 261 4.38 2.03 21.50
N PHE A 262 5.50 1.48 21.99
CA PHE A 262 6.56 0.98 21.11
C PHE A 262 6.00 -0.07 20.16
N ARG A 263 6.37 0.05 18.88
CA ARG A 263 5.87 -0.82 17.83
C ARG A 263 6.83 -1.97 17.63
N TYR A 264 6.27 -3.17 17.53
CA TYR A 264 6.98 -4.38 17.17
C TYR A 264 6.45 -4.91 15.85
N PHE A 265 7.30 -5.63 15.14
CA PHE A 265 7.12 -5.99 13.76
C PHE A 265 7.33 -7.48 13.59
N ARG A 266 6.26 -8.24 13.36
CA ARG A 266 6.37 -9.64 12.95
C ARG A 266 6.51 -9.70 11.44
N VAL A 267 7.70 -10.08 11.00
CA VAL A 267 8.08 -10.20 9.59
C VAL A 267 7.97 -11.66 9.15
N VAL A 268 7.01 -11.95 8.27
CA VAL A 268 6.72 -13.29 7.74
C VAL A 268 7.06 -13.34 6.26
N PRO A 269 7.88 -14.29 5.78
CA PRO A 269 8.05 -14.52 4.35
C PRO A 269 6.71 -14.80 3.66
N ALA A 270 6.45 -14.16 2.52
CA ALA A 270 5.17 -14.31 1.80
C ALA A 270 4.81 -15.75 1.43
N PRO A 271 5.75 -16.65 1.05
CA PRO A 271 5.41 -18.06 0.81
C PRO A 271 4.83 -18.74 2.05
N LEU A 272 5.41 -18.47 3.23
CA LEU A 272 4.91 -19.01 4.50
C LEU A 272 3.56 -18.40 4.87
N PHE A 273 3.39 -17.10 4.66
CA PHE A 273 2.11 -16.43 4.91
C PHE A 273 0.99 -17.03 4.05
N LEU A 274 1.22 -17.22 2.75
CA LEU A 274 0.23 -17.84 1.86
C LEU A 274 -0.18 -19.25 2.29
N GLN A 275 0.79 -20.06 2.71
CA GLN A 275 0.56 -21.44 3.08
C GLN A 275 -0.16 -21.59 4.42
N HIS A 276 0.14 -20.70 5.38
CA HIS A 276 -0.24 -20.91 6.78
C HIS A 276 -1.26 -19.92 7.32
N PHE A 277 -1.53 -18.81 6.66
CA PHE A 277 -2.55 -17.88 7.15
C PHE A 277 -3.96 -18.46 7.01
N ALA A 278 -4.79 -18.24 8.03
CA ALA A 278 -6.21 -18.56 8.02
C ALA A 278 -7.01 -17.55 8.85
N SER A 279 -8.15 -17.13 8.31
CA SER A 279 -9.10 -16.25 8.98
C SER A 279 -10.53 -16.64 8.60
N ASP A 280 -11.28 -17.12 9.58
CA ASP A 280 -12.73 -17.29 9.50
C ASP A 280 -13.52 -15.98 9.71
N ARG A 281 -12.81 -14.84 9.81
CA ARG A 281 -13.36 -13.50 10.00
C ARG A 281 -14.18 -13.34 11.29
N ARG A 282 -14.00 -14.22 12.29
CA ARG A 282 -14.79 -14.16 13.55
C ARG A 282 -14.66 -12.82 14.28
N HIS A 283 -13.51 -12.17 14.18
CA HIS A 283 -13.27 -10.86 14.80
C HIS A 283 -14.08 -9.73 14.14
N MET A 284 -14.58 -9.97 12.92
CA MET A 284 -15.45 -9.06 12.17
C MET A 284 -16.94 -9.32 12.43
N LYS A 285 -17.27 -10.16 13.40
CA LYS A 285 -18.65 -10.43 13.84
C LYS A 285 -18.91 -9.78 15.20
N ARG A 286 -20.09 -9.19 15.35
CA ARG A 286 -20.60 -8.75 16.64
C ARG A 286 -20.98 -9.96 17.51
N ALA A 287 -21.19 -9.72 18.80
CA ALA A 287 -21.60 -10.75 19.75
C ALA A 287 -22.94 -11.44 19.38
N ASP A 288 -23.81 -10.75 18.63
CA ASP A 288 -25.08 -11.30 18.12
C ASP A 288 -24.91 -12.12 16.82
N GLY A 289 -23.67 -12.31 16.34
CA GLY A 289 -23.34 -13.03 15.11
C GLY A 289 -23.51 -12.22 13.83
N SER A 290 -24.02 -10.99 13.90
CA SER A 290 -24.11 -10.09 12.75
C SER A 290 -22.72 -9.60 12.33
N TRP A 291 -22.55 -9.39 11.03
CA TRP A 291 -21.30 -8.84 10.51
C TRP A 291 -21.16 -7.36 10.87
N ILE A 292 -19.98 -6.96 11.33
CA ILE A 292 -19.66 -5.54 11.51
C ILE A 292 -19.71 -4.84 10.14
N HIS A 293 -19.13 -5.47 9.12
CA HIS A 293 -19.24 -5.12 7.69
C HIS A 293 -19.52 -6.33 6.81
N PRO A 294 -20.20 -6.16 5.66
CA PRO A 294 -20.36 -7.23 4.69
C PRO A 294 -19.00 -7.86 4.38
N PRO A 295 -18.84 -9.18 4.58
CA PRO A 295 -17.57 -9.83 4.30
C PRO A 295 -17.29 -9.77 2.79
N PRO A 296 -16.02 -9.89 2.38
CA PRO A 296 -15.68 -10.06 0.98
C PRO A 296 -16.47 -11.20 0.34
N ASN A 297 -16.81 -11.06 -0.94
CA ASN A 297 -17.63 -12.00 -1.70
C ASN A 297 -16.93 -13.33 -2.04
N TYR A 298 -15.69 -13.51 -1.59
CA TYR A 298 -14.94 -14.76 -1.71
C TYR A 298 -14.91 -15.52 -0.36
N PRO A 299 -14.76 -16.87 -0.40
CA PRO A 299 -14.68 -17.69 0.80
C PRO A 299 -13.58 -17.24 1.77
N SER A 300 -13.78 -17.49 3.06
CA SER A 300 -12.76 -17.26 4.09
C SER A 300 -11.46 -17.97 3.74
N ILE A 301 -10.33 -17.29 3.98
CA ILE A 301 -9.01 -17.88 3.78
C ILE A 301 -8.79 -18.95 4.86
N SER A 302 -8.48 -20.17 4.45
CA SER A 302 -8.23 -21.29 5.35
C SER A 302 -7.09 -22.15 4.82
N ASN A 303 -6.49 -22.95 5.69
CA ASN A 303 -5.47 -23.92 5.32
C ASN A 303 -5.82 -25.30 5.92
N PRO A 304 -5.15 -26.39 5.51
CA PRO A 304 -5.46 -27.74 5.99
C PRO A 304 -5.32 -27.92 7.51
N ALA A 305 -4.51 -27.09 8.17
CA ALA A 305 -4.21 -27.19 9.60
C ALA A 305 -5.11 -26.30 10.48
N SER A 306 -5.65 -25.21 9.95
CA SER A 306 -6.46 -24.26 10.71
C SER A 306 -7.45 -23.50 9.83
N ASN A 307 -8.61 -23.17 10.41
CA ASN A 307 -9.58 -22.23 9.85
C ASN A 307 -9.44 -20.82 10.43
N HIS A 308 -8.61 -20.62 11.45
CA HIS A 308 -8.36 -19.31 12.07
C HIS A 308 -7.05 -19.33 12.87
N ASN A 309 -6.13 -18.42 12.56
CA ASN A 309 -4.89 -18.24 13.33
C ASN A 309 -4.34 -16.80 13.30
N LEU A 310 -5.18 -15.80 12.98
CA LEU A 310 -4.79 -14.39 12.94
C LEU A 310 -4.02 -13.94 14.20
N GLU A 311 -4.45 -14.42 15.37
CA GLU A 311 -3.83 -14.09 16.65
C GLU A 311 -2.35 -14.49 16.77
N GLU A 312 -1.93 -15.54 16.07
CA GLU A 312 -0.53 -15.96 16.03
C GLU A 312 0.34 -14.98 15.23
N PHE A 313 -0.25 -14.27 14.26
CA PHE A 313 0.42 -13.24 13.46
C PHE A 313 0.40 -11.87 14.15
N VAL A 314 -0.68 -11.54 14.86
CA VAL A 314 -0.80 -10.29 15.62
C VAL A 314 0.05 -10.31 16.89
N SER A 315 0.22 -11.47 17.53
CA SER A 315 1.07 -11.60 18.71
C SER A 315 2.52 -11.20 18.40
N MET A 316 3.12 -10.39 19.28
CA MET A 316 4.53 -10.00 19.20
C MET A 316 5.42 -10.84 20.14
N ASP A 317 4.91 -12.00 20.59
CA ASP A 317 5.69 -12.99 21.32
C ASP A 317 6.61 -13.75 20.35
N PRO A 318 7.95 -13.64 20.48
CA PRO A 318 8.88 -14.28 19.55
C PRO A 318 8.86 -15.81 19.63
N THR A 319 8.25 -16.39 20.67
CA THR A 319 8.09 -17.84 20.84
C THR A 319 6.84 -18.40 20.16
N LYS A 320 5.96 -17.53 19.66
CA LYS A 320 4.70 -17.88 19.00
C LYS A 320 4.69 -17.46 17.54
N GLY A 321 3.83 -18.12 16.77
CA GLY A 321 3.53 -17.76 15.38
C GLY A 321 4.71 -17.92 14.42
N LEU A 322 4.47 -17.57 13.15
CA LEU A 322 5.47 -17.65 12.10
C LEU A 322 6.24 -16.35 11.94
N GLY A 323 7.42 -16.44 11.29
CA GLY A 323 8.26 -15.29 11.02
C GLY A 323 9.07 -14.82 12.22
N GLN A 324 9.65 -13.63 12.11
CA GLN A 324 10.55 -13.05 13.09
C GLN A 324 9.93 -11.79 13.69
N VAL A 325 9.89 -11.68 15.02
CA VAL A 325 9.51 -10.45 15.71
C VAL A 325 10.73 -9.54 15.86
N LEU A 326 10.60 -8.29 15.45
CA LEU A 326 11.64 -7.26 15.46
C LEU A 326 11.14 -6.01 16.17
N ASN A 327 12.04 -5.26 16.83
CA ASN A 327 11.79 -3.86 17.17
C ASN A 327 12.12 -2.94 15.98
N LEU A 328 11.81 -1.64 16.09
CA LEU A 328 12.04 -0.68 15.01
C LEU A 328 13.49 -0.65 14.52
N ILE A 329 14.46 -0.69 15.43
CA ILE A 329 15.89 -0.64 15.08
C ILE A 329 16.28 -1.88 14.28
N GLN A 330 15.83 -3.06 14.71
CA GLN A 330 16.11 -4.32 14.01
C GLN A 330 15.40 -4.39 12.65
N LEU A 331 14.17 -3.88 12.55
CA LEU A 331 13.45 -3.78 11.28
C LEU A 331 14.22 -2.91 10.27
N VAL A 332 14.68 -1.73 10.72
CA VAL A 332 15.50 -0.84 9.88
C VAL A 332 16.78 -1.53 9.45
N LYS A 333 17.51 -2.18 10.37
CA LYS A 333 18.72 -2.92 10.02
C LYS A 333 18.48 -4.06 9.01
N LYS A 334 17.27 -4.63 8.99
CA LYS A 334 16.91 -5.73 8.09
C LYS A 334 16.61 -5.27 6.67
N PHE A 335 15.93 -4.14 6.51
CA PHE A 335 15.38 -3.70 5.22
C PHE A 335 15.95 -2.39 4.69
N TYR A 336 16.79 -1.72 5.48
CA TYR A 336 17.55 -0.56 5.02
C TYR A 336 19.01 -0.96 4.83
N GLN A 337 19.45 -0.98 3.58
CA GLN A 337 20.85 -1.07 3.22
C GLN A 337 21.33 0.34 2.85
N GLN A 338 22.47 0.76 3.38
CA GLN A 338 23.08 2.02 2.93
C GLN A 338 23.50 1.82 1.47
N PRO A 339 23.12 2.74 0.56
CA PRO A 339 23.50 2.64 -0.86
C PRO A 339 25.01 2.73 -1.07
#